data_AF-A0A1E4RGI0-F1
#
_entry.id   AF-A0A1E4RGI0-F1
#
_cell.length_a   1.000
_cell.length_b   1.000
_cell.length_c   1.000
_cell.angle_alpha   90.00
_cell.angle_beta   90.00
_cell.angle_gamma   90.00
#
_symmetry.space_group_name_H-M   'P 1'
#
loop_
_entity.id
_entity.type
_entity.pdbx_description
1 polymer ?
#
loop_
_entity_poly.entity_id
_entity_poly.type
_entity_poly.pdbx_seq_one_letter_code
_entity_poly.pdbx_strand_id
1 'polypeptide(L)'
;YDFDFIIENQRGMKVFGIPLFSNKSLLPFIDPSNYQHINGKTILLNYNKIENYPLPDLAWKWGWSNWYIYMVHDVDDQGWIYSSLIFNWKFNWKGKYYFGNFIRRRIWIRLR
;
A
#
# COMPACT_ATOMS: atom_id res chain seq x y z
N TYR A 1 1.47 -3.96 -23.47
CA TYR A 1 1.94 -3.39 -22.21
C TYR A 1 0.75 -3.09 -21.35
N ASP A 2 0.75 -3.59 -20.13
CA ASP A 2 -0.33 -3.39 -19.16
C ASP A 2 0.28 -2.98 -17.80
N PHE A 3 -0.52 -2.40 -16.92
CA PHE A 3 -0.06 -1.91 -15.62
C PHE A 3 -0.64 -2.74 -14.49
N ASP A 4 0.24 -3.22 -13.61
CA ASP A 4 -0.15 -3.81 -12.34
C ASP A 4 -0.18 -2.74 -11.25
N PHE A 5 -1.26 -2.73 -10.47
CA PHE A 5 -1.46 -1.85 -9.32
C PHE A 5 -1.61 -2.67 -8.04
N ILE A 6 -0.78 -2.39 -7.05
CA ILE A 6 -0.77 -3.07 -5.75
C ILE A 6 -0.91 -2.04 -4.63
N ILE A 7 -1.78 -2.32 -3.67
CA ILE A 7 -1.97 -1.49 -2.48
C ILE A 7 -1.13 -2.08 -1.35
N GLU A 8 -0.30 -1.24 -0.73
CA GLU A 8 0.39 -1.49 0.53
C GLU A 8 -0.40 -0.83 1.69
N ASN A 9 -0.70 -1.58 2.75
CA ASN A 9 -1.44 -1.12 3.93
C ASN A 9 -0.56 -1.18 5.17
N GLN A 10 -0.61 -0.15 6.03
CA GLN A 10 0.05 -0.16 7.33
C GLN A 10 -0.82 0.50 8.39
N ARG A 11 -0.68 0.06 9.64
CA ARG A 11 -1.30 0.66 10.82
C ARG A 11 -0.21 1.21 11.75
N GLY A 12 -0.50 2.26 12.48
CA GLY A 12 0.45 2.92 13.37
C GLY A 12 0.01 4.33 13.73
N MET A 13 0.95 5.20 14.08
CA MET A 13 0.69 6.62 14.32
C MET A 13 1.97 7.43 14.19
N LYS A 14 1.86 8.75 14.08
CA LYS A 14 3.00 9.65 14.15
C LYS A 14 3.16 10.15 15.58
N VAL A 15 4.31 9.89 16.20
CA VAL A 15 4.62 10.30 17.59
C VAL A 15 5.81 11.26 17.53
N PHE A 16 5.64 12.47 18.07
CA PHE A 16 6.66 13.54 18.01
C PHE A 16 7.26 13.77 16.60
N GLY A 17 6.42 13.68 15.56
CA GLY A 17 6.87 13.84 14.17
C GLY A 17 7.40 12.57 13.49
N ILE A 18 7.70 11.51 14.24
CA ILE A 18 8.23 10.25 13.72
C ILE A 18 7.07 9.33 13.30
N PRO A 19 6.96 8.91 12.02
CA PRO A 19 5.90 8.03 11.56
C PRO A 19 6.17 6.57 11.95
N LEU A 20 5.56 6.10 13.04
CA LEU A 20 5.68 4.72 13.53
C LEU A 20 4.57 3.84 12.94
N PHE A 21 4.63 3.61 11.63
CA PHE A 21 3.72 2.73 10.92
C PHE A 21 4.39 1.41 10.56
N SER A 22 3.65 0.31 10.70
CA SER A 22 4.15 -1.03 10.41
C SER A 22 3.05 -1.92 9.88
N ASN A 23 3.42 -2.84 9.00
CA ASN A 23 2.55 -3.93 8.58
C ASN A 23 2.29 -4.95 9.72
N LYS A 24 3.21 -5.08 10.68
CA LYS A 24 3.05 -5.95 11.85
C LYS A 24 2.01 -5.42 12.83
N SER A 25 1.67 -4.14 12.74
CA SER A 25 0.65 -3.51 13.58
C SER A 25 -0.76 -3.66 12.99
N LEU A 26 -0.91 -4.24 11.80
CA LEU A 26 -2.22 -4.56 11.22
C LEU A 26 -2.95 -5.56 12.12
N LEU A 27 -4.20 -5.28 12.44
CA LEU A 27 -5.02 -6.13 13.29
C LEU A 27 -5.49 -7.36 12.49
N PRO A 28 -5.21 -8.59 12.95
CA PRO A 28 -5.70 -9.80 12.31
C PRO A 28 -7.23 -9.76 12.15
N PHE A 29 -7.76 -10.28 11.05
CA PHE A 29 -9.19 -10.39 10.70
C PHE A 29 -9.95 -9.07 10.45
N ILE A 30 -9.50 -7.95 11.02
CA ILE A 30 -10.15 -6.64 10.88
C ILE A 30 -9.51 -5.83 9.76
N ASP A 31 -8.18 -5.83 9.70
CA ASP A 31 -7.43 -5.07 8.71
C ASP A 31 -7.19 -5.87 7.43
N PRO A 32 -7.06 -5.19 6.27
CA PRO A 32 -6.57 -5.82 5.05
C PRO A 32 -5.12 -6.30 5.23
N SER A 33 -4.70 -7.21 4.36
CA SER A 33 -3.30 -7.65 4.31
C SER A 33 -2.34 -6.51 3.98
N ASN A 34 -1.06 -6.69 4.30
CA ASN A 34 -0.02 -5.71 3.98
C ASN A 34 -0.04 -5.36 2.48
N TYR A 35 -0.05 -6.37 1.61
CA TYR A 35 -0.23 -6.16 0.17
C TYR A 35 -1.55 -6.76 -0.29
N GLN A 36 -2.26 -6.02 -1.14
CA GLN A 36 -3.49 -6.48 -1.77
C GLN A 36 -3.63 -5.89 -3.17
N HIS A 37 -4.40 -6.56 -4.01
CA HIS A 37 -4.82 -6.02 -5.30
C HIS A 37 -5.84 -4.88 -5.09
N ILE A 38 -6.06 -4.08 -6.14
CA ILE A 38 -7.03 -2.99 -6.12
C ILE A 38 -8.46 -3.48 -5.78
N ASN A 39 -8.78 -4.74 -6.09
CA ASN A 39 -10.06 -5.39 -5.81
C ASN A 39 -10.18 -5.94 -4.38
N GLY A 40 -9.18 -5.71 -3.52
CA GLY A 40 -9.16 -6.15 -2.13
C GLY A 40 -8.68 -7.61 -1.91
N LYS A 41 -8.26 -8.31 -2.97
CA LYS A 41 -7.71 -9.66 -2.83
C LYS A 41 -6.31 -9.61 -2.21
N THR A 42 -6.11 -10.40 -1.16
CA THR A 42 -4.83 -10.55 -0.46
C THR A 42 -3.71 -11.04 -1.38
N ILE A 43 -2.54 -10.42 -1.26
CA ILE A 43 -1.30 -10.86 -1.90
C ILE A 43 -0.34 -11.36 -0.82
N LEU A 44 0.11 -12.61 -0.96
CA LEU A 44 1.13 -13.21 -0.10
C LEU A 44 2.47 -13.14 -0.81
N LEU A 45 3.38 -12.32 -0.28
CA LEU A 45 4.72 -12.14 -0.84
C LEU A 45 5.76 -12.83 0.02
N ASN A 46 6.73 -13.47 -0.64
CA ASN A 46 7.86 -14.04 0.08
C ASN A 46 8.64 -12.92 0.77
N TYR A 47 8.98 -13.13 2.05
CA TYR A 47 9.61 -12.13 2.93
C TYR A 47 8.85 -10.79 3.06
N ASN A 48 7.60 -10.72 2.61
CA ASN A 48 6.77 -9.52 2.64
C ASN A 48 7.41 -8.30 1.92
N LYS A 49 8.08 -8.56 0.78
CA LYS A 49 8.71 -7.55 -0.08
C LYS A 49 8.03 -7.49 -1.45
N ILE A 50 7.71 -6.28 -1.92
CA ILE A 50 7.05 -6.03 -3.22
C ILE A 50 7.87 -6.51 -4.42
N GLU A 51 9.20 -6.52 -4.29
CA GLU A 51 10.14 -7.03 -5.31
C GLU A 51 9.91 -8.50 -5.65
N ASN A 52 9.41 -9.29 -4.69
CA ASN A 52 9.13 -10.72 -4.85
C ASN A 52 7.74 -11.00 -5.44
N TYR A 53 7.07 -9.99 -6.00
CA TYR A 53 5.78 -10.18 -6.65
C TYR A 53 5.94 -11.09 -7.88
N PRO A 54 5.18 -12.20 -7.95
CA PRO A 54 5.37 -13.21 -8.99
C PRO A 54 4.92 -12.69 -10.35
N LEU A 55 5.54 -13.21 -11.41
CA LEU A 55 5.01 -13.08 -12.75
C LEU A 55 3.76 -13.97 -12.90
N PRO A 56 2.74 -13.52 -13.65
CA PRO A 56 1.52 -14.30 -13.83
C PRO A 56 1.75 -15.60 -14.61
N ASP A 57 2.71 -15.64 -15.54
CA ASP A 57 3.06 -16.83 -16.32
C ASP A 57 4.49 -16.72 -16.90
N LEU A 58 5.09 -17.85 -17.34
CA LEU A 58 6.47 -17.98 -17.84
C LEU A 58 6.74 -17.21 -19.14
N ALA A 59 5.70 -16.93 -19.94
CA ALA A 59 5.82 -16.14 -21.15
C ALA A 59 5.96 -14.63 -20.87
N TRP A 60 5.71 -14.19 -19.63
CA TRP A 60 5.71 -12.77 -19.28
C TRP A 60 7.09 -12.27 -18.91
N LYS A 61 7.35 -11.02 -19.27
CA LYS A 61 8.52 -10.25 -18.84
C LYS A 61 8.03 -8.90 -18.35
N TRP A 62 8.66 -8.38 -17.31
CA TRP A 62 8.37 -7.01 -16.86
C TRP A 62 8.87 -6.00 -17.88
N GLY A 63 8.00 -5.07 -18.30
CA GLY A 63 8.40 -3.91 -19.09
C GLY A 63 9.31 -2.96 -18.30
N TRP A 64 9.10 -2.84 -16.98
CA TRP A 64 9.96 -2.04 -16.08
C TRP A 64 10.77 -2.90 -15.12
N SER A 65 12.01 -2.46 -14.85
CA SER A 65 12.91 -3.17 -13.93
C SER A 65 12.43 -3.18 -12.48
N ASN A 66 11.78 -2.09 -12.04
CA ASN A 66 11.38 -1.88 -10.65
C ASN A 66 9.91 -1.50 -10.52
N TRP A 67 9.41 -1.62 -9.29
CA TRP A 67 8.15 -1.01 -8.87
C TRP A 67 8.34 0.48 -8.62
N TYR A 68 7.32 1.27 -8.95
CA TYR A 68 7.27 2.70 -8.68
C TYR A 68 6.07 3.03 -7.80
N ILE A 69 6.14 4.18 -7.14
CA ILE A 69 5.04 4.68 -6.31
C ILE A 69 4.11 5.50 -7.21
N TYR A 70 2.81 5.24 -7.12
CA TYR A 70 1.80 5.95 -7.88
C TYR A 70 1.45 7.28 -7.19
N MET A 71 2.10 8.37 -7.63
CA MET A 71 2.06 9.70 -7.00
C MET A 71 0.94 10.61 -7.55
N VAL A 72 -0.28 10.07 -7.72
CA VAL A 72 -1.41 10.83 -8.29
C VAL A 72 -2.40 11.19 -7.19
N HIS A 73 -3.00 12.39 -7.29
CA HIS A 73 -3.93 12.99 -6.33
C HIS A 73 -3.27 13.43 -5.01
N ASP A 74 -4.06 13.52 -3.93
CA ASP A 74 -3.61 13.95 -2.60
C ASP A 74 -2.86 12.80 -1.91
N VAL A 75 -1.55 12.74 -2.15
CA VAL A 75 -0.58 11.83 -1.53
C VAL A 75 0.53 12.63 -0.85
N ASP A 76 1.14 12.07 0.19
CA ASP A 76 2.34 12.67 0.77
C ASP A 76 3.59 12.51 -0.12
N ASP A 77 4.72 13.06 0.32
CA ASP A 77 6.02 13.01 -0.34
C ASP A 77 6.57 11.59 -0.53
N GLN A 78 6.06 10.62 0.22
CA GLN A 78 6.42 9.20 0.16
C GLN A 78 5.30 8.34 -0.48
N GLY A 79 4.26 8.98 -1.01
CA GLY A 79 3.11 8.36 -1.68
C GLY A 79 2.08 7.72 -0.74
N TRP A 80 2.09 8.06 0.55
CA TRP A 80 1.08 7.59 1.48
C TRP A 80 -0.16 8.48 1.48
N ILE A 81 -1.29 7.82 1.66
CA ILE A 81 -2.56 8.42 2.05
C ILE A 81 -2.96 7.88 3.42
N TYR A 82 -3.61 8.70 4.23
CA TYR A 82 -3.94 8.42 5.61
C TYR A 82 -5.45 8.44 5.85
N SER A 83 -5.90 7.65 6.81
CA SER A 83 -7.28 7.63 7.30
C SER A 83 -7.29 7.33 8.80
N SER A 84 -8.45 7.47 9.44
CA SER A 84 -8.58 7.40 10.91
C SER A 84 -8.35 5.99 11.46
N LEU A 85 -9.36 5.11 11.48
CA LEU A 85 -9.28 3.83 12.23
C LEU A 85 -9.61 2.57 11.40
N ILE A 86 -10.38 2.73 10.32
CA ILE A 86 -10.92 1.59 9.56
C ILE A 86 -10.59 1.76 8.09
N PHE A 87 -10.15 0.66 7.49
CA PHE A 87 -9.76 0.56 6.08
C PHE A 87 -10.98 0.51 5.12
N ASN A 88 -11.88 1.50 5.20
CA ASN A 88 -13.03 1.62 4.29
C ASN A 88 -12.76 2.66 3.20
N TRP A 89 -13.15 2.35 1.97
CA TRP A 89 -13.02 3.25 0.83
C TRP A 89 -13.93 4.47 0.91
N LYS A 90 -15.04 4.37 1.65
CA LYS A 90 -15.98 5.48 1.88
C LYS A 90 -15.44 6.57 2.82
N PHE A 91 -14.35 6.30 3.55
CA PHE A 91 -13.72 7.32 4.39
C PHE A 91 -12.85 8.25 3.57
N ASN A 92 -12.72 9.48 4.05
CA ASN A 92 -11.85 10.48 3.43
C ASN A 92 -10.39 10.14 3.69
N TRP A 93 -9.75 9.51 2.70
CA TRP A 93 -8.31 9.38 2.63
C TRP A 93 -7.66 10.71 2.24
N LYS A 94 -6.57 11.09 2.91
CA LYS A 94 -5.87 12.36 2.67
C LYS A 94 -4.37 12.14 2.64
N GLY A 95 -3.65 12.87 1.79
CA GLY A 95 -2.19 12.82 1.72
C GLY A 95 -1.55 13.46 2.94
N LYS A 96 -2.14 14.55 3.45
CA LYS A 96 -1.65 15.18 4.69
C LYS A 96 -2.01 14.38 5.94
N TYR A 97 -1.02 14.08 6.78
CA TYR A 97 -1.22 13.48 8.09
C TYR A 97 -1.93 14.45 9.06
N TYR A 98 -2.91 13.92 9.81
CA TYR A 98 -3.57 14.58 10.94
C TYR A 98 -3.50 13.68 12.17
N PHE A 99 -3.50 14.28 13.36
CA PHE A 99 -3.61 13.51 14.60
C PHE A 99 -4.91 12.69 14.59
N GLY A 100 -4.81 11.42 14.99
CA GLY A 100 -5.91 10.45 14.87
C GLY A 100 -5.94 9.67 13.56
N ASN A 101 -5.01 9.90 12.64
CA ASN A 101 -4.78 8.99 11.52
C ASN A 101 -3.95 7.80 11.98
N PHE A 102 -4.58 6.64 12.11
CA PHE A 102 -3.93 5.40 12.56
C PHE A 102 -3.63 4.42 11.44
N ILE A 103 -4.14 4.66 10.24
CA ILE A 103 -3.93 3.78 9.09
C ILE A 103 -3.44 4.58 7.90
N ARG A 104 -2.60 3.93 7.08
CA ARG A 104 -2.10 4.49 5.83
C ARG A 104 -2.08 3.46 4.71
N ARG A 105 -2.19 3.95 3.48
CA ARG A 105 -2.12 3.18 2.25
C ARG A 105 -1.14 3.81 1.27
N ARG A 106 -0.48 3.00 0.46
CA ARG A 106 0.35 3.44 -0.65
C ARG A 106 0.10 2.54 -1.85
N ILE A 107 0.11 3.12 -3.05
CA ILE A 107 -0.12 2.38 -4.29
C ILE A 107 1.21 2.24 -5.03
N TRP A 108 1.53 1.00 -5.37
CA TRP A 108 2.64 0.61 -6.21
C TRP A 108 2.15 0.34 -7.63
N ILE A 109 2.91 0.76 -8.62
CA ILE A 109 2.65 0.54 -10.04
C ILE A 109 3.87 -0.09 -10.72
N ARG A 110 3.63 -1.02 -11.64
CA ARG A 110 4.67 -1.57 -12.50
C ARG A 110 4.12 -1.91 -13.88
N LEU A 111 4.89 -1.58 -14.92
CA LEU A 111 4.59 -1.97 -16.29
C LEU A 111 5.03 -3.41 -16.55
N ARG A 112 4.10 -4.19 -17.09
CA ARG A 112 4.33 -5.51 -17.69
C ARG A 112 4.26 -5.44 -19.21
#